data_AF-A0A8S3EVN5-F1
#
_entry.id   AF-A0A8S3EVN5-F1
#
_cell.length_a   1.000
_cell.length_b   1.000
_cell.length_c   1.000
_cell.angle_alpha   90.00
_cell.angle_beta   90.00
_cell.angle_gamma   90.00
#
_symmetry.space_group_name_H-M   'P 1'
#
loop_
_entity.id
_entity.type
_entity.pdbx_description
1 polymer ?
#
loop_
_entity_poly.entity_id
_entity_poly.type
_entity_poly.pdbx_seq_one_letter_code
_entity_poly.pdbx_strand_id
1 'polypeptide(L)'
;HTDNEDVVPQITQAKRRATHNAVERRRRDRINQHIQELSKIIPDCSNYVKNQSKTVVLEKTIAYVHELRTQNLALVKQTVDAGIILHENNLLRERIRAVEQENGVLKSLLTKQNLLNGSESSLS
;
A
#
# COMPACT_ATOMS: atom_id res chain seq x y z
N HIS A 1 -11.99 27.50 -73.31
CA HIS A 1 -11.82 28.54 -72.28
C HIS A 1 -13.02 28.42 -71.37
N THR A 2 -12.76 28.43 -70.06
CA THR A 2 -13.68 28.26 -68.92
C THR A 2 -14.36 26.90 -68.79
N ASP A 3 -14.39 26.25 -67.63
CA ASP A 3 -13.57 26.31 -66.44
C ASP A 3 -13.75 24.97 -65.75
N ASN A 4 -12.70 24.53 -65.05
CA ASN A 4 -12.78 23.44 -64.09
C ASN A 4 -13.78 23.84 -62.98
N GLU A 5 -15.00 23.32 -63.00
CA GLU A 5 -15.75 23.20 -61.73
C GLU A 5 -15.28 21.93 -61.05
N ASP A 6 -14.24 22.08 -60.22
CA ASP A 6 -13.95 21.16 -59.13
C ASP A 6 -15.20 21.03 -58.27
N VAL A 7 -16.02 20.01 -58.55
CA VAL A 7 -17.10 19.57 -57.66
C VAL A 7 -16.43 18.94 -56.45
N VAL A 8 -16.02 19.79 -55.51
CA VAL A 8 -15.57 19.37 -54.19
C VAL A 8 -16.74 18.55 -53.59
N PRO A 9 -16.55 17.25 -53.30
CA PRO A 9 -17.67 16.45 -52.82
C PRO A 9 -18.11 16.96 -51.45
N GLN A 10 -19.22 17.69 -51.43
CA GLN A 10 -19.83 18.17 -50.19
C GLN A 10 -20.30 16.93 -49.43
N ILE A 11 -19.49 16.49 -48.46
CA ILE A 11 -19.77 15.31 -47.62
C ILE A 11 -21.20 15.45 -47.12
N THR A 12 -22.09 14.58 -47.62
CA THR A 12 -23.51 14.63 -47.29
C THR A 12 -23.68 14.57 -45.77
N GLN A 13 -24.67 15.29 -45.24
CA GLN A 13 -24.93 15.34 -43.79
C GLN A 13 -25.04 13.93 -43.18
N ALA A 14 -25.52 12.95 -43.95
CA ALA A 14 -25.54 11.53 -43.59
C ALA A 14 -24.14 10.93 -43.37
N LYS A 15 -23.17 11.19 -44.26
CA LYS A 15 -21.78 10.74 -44.08
C LYS A 15 -21.14 11.37 -42.85
N ARG A 16 -21.38 12.66 -42.58
CA ARG A 16 -20.90 13.34 -41.35
C ARG A 16 -21.48 12.72 -40.07
N ARG A 17 -22.78 12.38 -40.08
CA ARG A 17 -23.44 11.68 -38.96
C ARG A 17 -22.88 10.27 -38.76
N ALA A 18 -22.63 9.54 -39.85
CA ALA A 18 -22.06 8.19 -39.79
C ALA A 18 -20.64 8.19 -39.19
N THR A 19 -19.77 9.11 -39.62
CA THR A 19 -18.42 9.25 -39.05
C THR A 19 -18.45 9.64 -37.58
N HIS A 20 -19.31 10.59 -37.21
CA HIS A 20 -19.50 10.98 -35.81
C HIS A 20 -19.97 9.81 -34.93
N ASN A 21 -20.96 9.04 -35.40
CA ASN A 21 -21.47 7.86 -34.69
C ASN A 21 -20.40 6.77 -34.52
N ALA A 22 -19.54 6.59 -35.52
CA ALA A 22 -18.43 5.65 -35.45
C ALA A 22 -17.37 6.09 -34.42
N VAL A 23 -17.03 7.38 -34.39
CA VAL A 23 -16.09 7.94 -33.40
C VAL A 23 -16.65 7.78 -31.99
N GLU A 24 -17.92 8.13 -31.77
CA GLU A 24 -18.53 8.02 -30.45
C GLU A 24 -18.68 6.56 -29.98
N ARG A 25 -18.95 5.63 -30.90
CA ARG A 25 -18.93 4.19 -30.58
C ARG A 25 -17.55 3.76 -30.08
N ARG A 26 -16.47 4.10 -30.79
CA ARG A 26 -15.09 3.78 -30.36
C ARG A 26 -14.75 4.42 -29.01
N ARG A 27 -15.22 5.65 -28.74
CA ARG A 27 -15.04 6.30 -27.44
C ARG A 27 -15.72 5.50 -26.32
N ARG A 28 -16.97 5.07 -26.53
CA ARG A 28 -17.71 4.24 -25.56
C ARG A 28 -17.06 2.88 -25.35
N ASP A 29 -16.55 2.25 -26.41
CA ASP A 29 -15.86 0.95 -26.31
C ASP A 29 -14.60 1.06 -25.45
N ARG A 30 -13.79 2.11 -25.63
CA ARG A 30 -12.62 2.38 -24.78
C ARG A 30 -12.98 2.58 -23.30
N ILE A 31 -14.05 3.34 -23.03
CA ILE A 31 -14.53 3.53 -21.64
C ILE A 31 -14.93 2.19 -21.03
N ASN A 32 -15.65 1.36 -21.78
CA ASN A 32 -16.08 0.04 -21.30
C ASN A 32 -14.88 -0.87 -21.03
N GLN A 33 -13.86 -0.82 -21.89
CA GLN A 33 -12.62 -1.58 -21.69
C GLN A 33 -11.93 -1.18 -20.39
N HIS A 34 -11.75 0.12 -20.12
CA HIS A 34 -11.13 0.58 -18.87
C HIS A 34 -11.95 0.16 -17.64
N ILE A 35 -13.28 0.24 -17.70
CA ILE A 35 -14.14 -0.21 -16.59
C ILE A 35 -13.98 -1.73 -16.37
N GLN A 36 -13.86 -2.52 -17.44
CA GLN A 36 -13.61 -3.95 -17.34
C GLN A 36 -12.20 -4.28 -16.82
N GLU A 37 -11.21 -3.44 -17.10
CA GLU A 37 -9.88 -3.58 -16.51
C GLU A 37 -9.91 -3.27 -15.01
N LEU A 38 -10.61 -2.21 -14.60
CA LEU A 38 -10.83 -1.88 -13.19
C LEU A 38 -11.49 -3.05 -12.44
N SER A 39 -12.54 -3.67 -13.00
CA SER A 39 -13.23 -4.77 -12.31
C SER A 39 -12.33 -5.98 -12.02
N LYS A 40 -11.22 -6.16 -12.74
CA LYS A 40 -10.27 -7.27 -12.52
C LYS A 40 -9.34 -7.04 -11.33
N ILE A 41 -9.03 -5.77 -11.02
CA ILE A 41 -8.04 -5.40 -9.99
C ILE A 41 -8.69 -5.01 -8.66
N ILE A 42 -9.97 -4.64 -8.69
CA ILE A 42 -10.70 -4.27 -7.47
C ILE A 42 -11.24 -5.54 -6.78
N PRO A 43 -11.02 -5.69 -5.46
CA PRO A 43 -11.62 -6.77 -4.67
C PRO A 43 -13.14 -6.85 -4.89
N ASP A 44 -13.70 -8.06 -4.82
CA ASP A 44 -15.13 -8.36 -5.00
C ASP A 44 -15.72 -8.05 -6.39
N CYS A 45 -14.94 -7.52 -7.34
CA CYS A 45 -15.39 -7.20 -8.70
C CYS A 45 -14.95 -8.22 -9.76
N SER A 46 -13.96 -9.08 -9.45
CA SER A 46 -13.34 -10.00 -10.42
C SER A 46 -14.25 -11.15 -10.88
N ASN A 47 -15.25 -11.54 -10.09
CA ASN A 47 -16.10 -12.70 -10.35
C ASN A 47 -17.40 -12.38 -11.12
N TYR A 48 -17.72 -11.10 -11.35
CA TYR A 48 -19.05 -10.66 -11.82
C TYR A 48 -19.05 -10.02 -13.22
N VAL A 49 -18.09 -10.42 -14.06
CA VAL A 49 -17.74 -9.81 -15.37
C VAL A 49 -18.88 -9.70 -16.37
N LYS A 50 -19.98 -10.46 -16.23
CA LYS A 50 -21.07 -10.43 -17.23
C LYS A 50 -22.25 -9.51 -16.90
N ASN A 51 -22.50 -9.18 -15.64
CA ASN A 51 -23.71 -8.43 -15.23
C ASN A 51 -23.47 -7.33 -14.19
N GLN A 52 -22.24 -7.05 -13.79
CA GLN A 52 -22.00 -5.96 -12.84
C GLN A 52 -22.29 -4.61 -13.49
N SER A 53 -23.07 -3.78 -12.79
CA SER A 53 -23.34 -2.43 -13.27
C SER A 53 -22.02 -1.65 -13.27
N LYS A 54 -21.73 -0.95 -14.37
CA LYS A 54 -20.54 -0.10 -14.52
C LYS A 54 -20.41 0.89 -13.34
N THR A 55 -21.56 1.33 -12.82
CA THR A 55 -21.68 2.15 -11.61
C THR A 55 -21.06 1.50 -10.39
N VAL A 56 -21.40 0.24 -10.08
CA VAL A 56 -20.86 -0.47 -8.92
C VAL A 56 -19.34 -0.64 -9.02
N VAL A 57 -18.81 -0.96 -10.21
CA VAL A 57 -17.36 -1.07 -10.41
C VAL A 57 -16.68 0.26 -10.10
N LEU A 58 -17.22 1.39 -10.56
CA LEU A 58 -16.67 2.72 -10.29
C LEU A 58 -16.75 3.09 -8.80
N GLU A 59 -17.89 2.84 -8.15
CA GLU A 59 -18.08 3.08 -6.71
C GLU A 59 -17.10 2.26 -5.87
N LYS A 60 -16.96 0.96 -6.16
CA LYS A 60 -16.00 0.07 -5.50
C LYS A 60 -14.56 0.49 -5.75
N THR A 61 -14.24 0.95 -6.97
CA THR A 61 -12.92 1.50 -7.29
C THR A 61 -12.59 2.70 -6.40
N ILE A 62 -13.53 3.64 -6.27
CA ILE A 62 -13.34 4.82 -5.42
C ILE A 62 -13.14 4.42 -3.96
N ALA A 63 -14.02 3.56 -3.44
CA ALA A 63 -13.92 3.06 -2.06
C ALA A 63 -12.57 2.38 -1.79
N TYR A 64 -12.12 1.51 -2.70
CA TYR A 64 -10.86 0.80 -2.56
C TYR A 64 -9.65 1.74 -2.61
N VAL A 65 -9.65 2.78 -3.45
CA VAL A 65 -8.59 3.79 -3.47
C VAL A 65 -8.51 4.56 -2.14
N HIS A 66 -9.65 4.90 -1.55
CA HIS A 66 -9.68 5.54 -0.23
C HIS A 66 -9.16 4.61 0.87
N GLU A 67 -9.55 3.34 0.83
CA GLU A 67 -9.07 2.33 1.75
C GLU A 67 -7.56 2.13 1.64
N LEU A 68 -7.02 1.94 0.43
CA LEU A 68 -5.58 1.81 0.19
C LEU A 68 -4.79 3.03 0.70
N ARG A 69 -5.30 4.24 0.51
CA ARG A 69 -4.67 5.45 1.06
C ARG A 69 -4.62 5.43 2.58
N THR A 70 -5.71 5.01 3.21
CA THR A 70 -5.81 4.91 4.67
C THR A 70 -4.87 3.83 5.22
N GLN A 71 -4.84 2.66 4.59
CA GLN A 71 -3.95 1.55 4.96
C GLN A 71 -2.48 1.94 4.78
N ASN A 72 -2.12 2.59 3.67
CA ASN A 72 -0.75 3.07 3.45
C ASN A 72 -0.31 4.07 4.53
N LEU A 73 -1.19 5.01 4.92
CA LEU A 73 -0.88 5.95 6.00
C LEU A 73 -0.66 5.21 7.34
N ALA A 74 -1.51 4.23 7.64
CA ALA A 74 -1.37 3.41 8.85
C ALA A 74 -0.07 2.60 8.85
N LEU A 75 0.31 2.00 7.71
CA LEU A 75 1.57 1.25 7.55
C LEU A 75 2.80 2.13 7.74
N VAL A 76 2.79 3.36 7.21
CA VAL A 76 3.88 4.33 7.43
C VAL A 76 4.03 4.62 8.92
N LYS A 77 2.92 4.87 9.62
CA LYS A 77 2.94 5.09 11.07
C LYS A 77 3.49 3.86 11.82
N GLN A 78 3.01 2.67 11.51
CA GLN A 78 3.49 1.42 12.14
C GLN A 78 4.99 1.20 11.91
N THR A 79 5.51 1.57 10.74
CA THR A 79 6.94 1.45 10.43
C THR A 79 7.78 2.39 11.31
N VAL A 80 7.31 3.62 11.53
CA VAL A 80 7.96 4.57 12.44
C VAL A 80 7.93 4.07 13.88
N ASP A 81 6.75 3.64 14.35
CA ASP A 81 6.56 3.11 15.71
C ASP A 81 7.46 1.89 15.96
N ALA A 82 7.56 0.97 14.99
CA ALA A 82 8.45 -0.18 15.06
C ALA A 82 9.94 0.24 15.15
N GLY A 83 10.35 1.28 14.42
CA GLY A 83 11.70 1.83 14.50
C GLY A 83 12.04 2.38 15.89
N ILE A 84 11.09 3.07 16.53
CA ILE A 84 11.24 3.58 17.90
C ILE A 84 11.38 2.42 18.89
N ILE A 85 10.49 1.44 18.82
CA ILE A 85 10.52 0.26 19.71
C ILE A 85 11.83 -0.51 19.56
N LEU A 86 12.32 -0.69 18.33
CA LEU A 86 13.61 -1.35 18.08
C LEU A 86 14.77 -0.58 18.72
N HIS A 87 14.77 0.74 18.60
CA HIS A 87 15.79 1.58 19.22
C HIS A 87 15.77 1.46 20.75
N GLU A 88 14.60 1.60 21.37
CA GLU A 88 14.44 1.43 22.82
C GLU A 88 14.87 0.04 23.30
N ASN A 89 14.51 -1.01 22.56
CA ASN A 89 14.91 -2.38 22.88
C ASN A 89 16.44 -2.55 22.87
N ASN A 90 17.11 -1.92 21.91
CA ASN A 90 18.58 -1.93 21.84
C ASN A 90 19.21 -1.23 23.05
N LEU A 91 18.71 -0.05 23.44
CA LEU A 91 19.19 0.65 24.65
C LEU A 91 18.97 -0.17 25.91
N LEU A 92 17.80 -0.80 26.06
CA LEU A 92 17.52 -1.65 27.22
C LEU A 92 18.46 -2.85 27.27
N ARG A 93 18.74 -3.49 26.13
CA ARG A 93 19.71 -4.60 26.05
C ARG A 93 21.13 -4.15 26.41
N GLU A 94 21.54 -2.96 25.98
CA GLU A 94 22.83 -2.38 26.37
C GLU A 94 22.91 -2.12 27.87
N ARG A 95 21.84 -1.58 28.46
CA ARG A 95 21.78 -1.32 29.90
C ARG A 95 21.83 -2.61 30.72
N ILE A 96 21.12 -3.65 30.29
CA ILE A 96 21.16 -4.97 30.93
C ILE A 96 22.59 -5.51 30.91
N ARG A 97 23.26 -5.50 29.75
CA ARG A 97 24.66 -5.95 29.64
C ARG A 97 25.60 -5.20 30.59
N ALA A 98 25.46 -3.88 30.68
CA ALA A 98 26.31 -3.06 31.55
C ALA A 98 26.11 -3.43 33.04
N VAL A 99 24.86 -3.60 33.47
CA VAL A 99 24.52 -3.97 34.86
C VAL A 99 24.97 -5.40 35.17
N GLU A 100 24.81 -6.34 34.23
CA GLU A 100 25.32 -7.71 34.39
C GLU A 100 26.85 -7.74 34.53
N GLN A 101 27.56 -6.92 33.76
CA GLN A 101 29.01 -6.79 33.85
C GLN A 101 29.45 -6.20 35.20
N GLU A 102 28.82 -5.12 35.66
CA GLU A 102 29.09 -4.50 36.96
C GLU A 102 28.82 -5.49 38.10
N ASN A 103 27.68 -6.18 38.07
CA ASN A 103 27.35 -7.23 39.02
C ASN A 103 28.38 -8.36 39.02
N GLY A 104 28.91 -8.76 37.85
CA GLY A 104 29.97 -9.76 37.75
C GLY A 104 31.26 -9.31 38.43
N VAL A 105 31.66 -8.05 38.22
CA VAL A 105 32.85 -7.46 38.87
C VAL A 105 32.66 -7.38 40.39
N LEU A 106 31.52 -6.88 40.86
CA LEU A 106 31.22 -6.76 42.29
C LEU A 106 31.21 -8.13 42.97
N LYS A 107 30.58 -9.13 42.36
CA LYS A 107 30.60 -10.52 42.88
C LYS A 107 32.02 -11.05 42.97
N SER A 108 32.84 -10.86 41.92
CA SER A 108 34.25 -11.30 41.93
C SER A 108 35.06 -10.63 43.05
N LEU A 109 34.87 -9.33 43.27
CA LEU A 109 35.52 -8.58 44.36
C LEU A 109 35.12 -9.10 45.74
N LEU A 110 33.82 -9.33 45.96
CA LEU A 110 33.29 -9.85 47.22
C LEU A 110 33.80 -11.27 47.52
N THR A 111 33.87 -12.14 46.51
CA THR A 111 34.45 -13.48 46.65
C THR A 111 35.94 -13.39 46.99
N LYS A 112 36.68 -12.50 46.33
CA LYS A 112 38.12 -12.27 46.59
C LYS A 112 38.39 -11.76 48.00
N GLN A 113 37.46 -11.00 48.59
CA GLN A 113 37.54 -10.52 49.97
C GLN A 113 37.01 -11.54 51.00
N ASN A 114 36.69 -12.78 50.60
CA ASN A 114 36.08 -13.82 51.45
C ASN A 114 34.74 -13.42 52.12
N LEU A 115 34.11 -12.33 51.68
CA LEU A 115 32.88 -11.80 52.27
C LEU A 115 31.62 -12.56 51.80
N LEU A 116 31.72 -13.32 50.71
CA LEU A 116 30.64 -14.18 50.19
C LEU A 116 30.64 -15.60 50.79
N ASN A 117 31.77 -16.06 51.33
CA ASN A 117 31.89 -17.41 51.92
C ASN A 117 31.44 -17.46 53.38
N GLY A 118 31.14 -16.32 54.01
CA GLY A 118 30.75 -16.24 55.42
C GLY A 118 29.27 -16.44 55.71
N SER A 119 28.38 -16.40 54.71
CA SER A 119 26.94 -16.53 54.90
C SER A 119 26.40 -17.96 54.75
N GLU A 120 27.17 -18.90 54.19
CA GLU A 120 26.77 -20.31 54.11
C GLU A 120 27.23 -21.14 55.33
N SER A 121 28.13 -20.61 56.18
CA SER A 121 28.68 -21.32 57.33
C SER A 121 27.94 -21.09 58.67
N SER A 122 26.88 -20.29 58.70
CA SER A 122 26.09 -20.01 59.93
C SER A 122 24.72 -20.69 59.99
N LEU A 123 24.47 -21.68 59.13
CA LEU A 123 23.23 -22.47 59.11
C LEU A 123 23.43 -23.95 59.50
N SER A 124 24.49 -24.28 60.26
CA SER A 124 24.64 -25.60 60.87
C SER A 124 25.06 -25.54 62.33
#